data_AF-A0A6G0W5X3-F1
#
_entry.id   AF-A0A6G0W5X3-F1
#
_cell.length_a   1.000
_cell.length_b   1.000
_cell.length_c   1.000
_cell.angle_alpha   90.00
_cell.angle_beta   90.00
_cell.angle_gamma   90.00
#
_symmetry.space_group_name_H-M   'P 1'
#
loop_
_entity.id
_entity.type
_entity.pdbx_description
1 polymer ?
#
loop_
_entity_poly.entity_id
_entity_poly.type
_entity_poly.pdbx_seq_one_letter_code
_entity_poly.pdbx_strand_id
1 'polypeptide(L)'
;MSSTKAPWWRDPFVVVNGGVSLMVVFCFFAHPLKYVRVTGDCSSNWLFLGAPNSPPVCCDRSNEAPCYPGMHEMHIISTGQAAWVLPLTAVFFNFGVSVFLPSVPYRQVSALFNRLGLYFAIMVFRTVVLYILFNVIEHSLFPRPKSCWYAKYRRNNKCLDGFDHADHIVLYMVHFLAIACFEWKILDKESAHPLKLFFLRGWLLLLALLACYGIYHTAAYFHSAWENVIGMLVAQIFVMYPLYSLAQDNLRQLHPAISLRHFVYVGKAAH
;
A
#
# COMPACT_ATOMS: atom_id res chain seq x y z
N MET A 1 0.68 -36.42 -6.97
CA MET A 1 0.01 -35.82 -5.80
C MET A 1 -0.89 -34.70 -6.27
N SER A 2 -2.21 -34.93 -6.25
CA SER A 2 -3.22 -33.92 -6.54
C SER A 2 -3.12 -32.83 -5.47
N SER A 3 -2.51 -31.69 -5.81
CA SER A 3 -2.62 -30.48 -5.01
C SER A 3 -4.06 -30.01 -5.17
N THR A 4 -4.90 -30.26 -4.16
CA THR A 4 -6.18 -29.56 -4.03
C THR A 4 -5.85 -28.08 -3.98
N LYS A 5 -6.06 -27.39 -5.11
CA LYS A 5 -5.90 -25.94 -5.18
C LYS A 5 -6.76 -25.36 -4.07
N ALA A 6 -6.14 -24.64 -3.14
CA ALA A 6 -6.87 -23.90 -2.13
C ALA A 6 -7.93 -23.04 -2.84
N PRO A 7 -9.15 -22.94 -2.30
CA PRO A 7 -10.20 -22.21 -2.97
C PRO A 7 -9.81 -20.74 -3.13
N TRP A 8 -10.20 -20.13 -4.25
CA TRP A 8 -9.74 -18.80 -4.66
C TRP A 8 -10.04 -17.70 -3.64
N TRP A 9 -11.12 -17.84 -2.86
CA TRP A 9 -11.50 -16.91 -1.79
C TRP A 9 -10.58 -16.95 -0.55
N ARG A 10 -9.62 -17.87 -0.50
CA ARG A 10 -8.56 -17.90 0.52
C ARG A 10 -7.24 -17.31 0.01
N ASP A 11 -7.18 -16.87 -1.24
CA ASP A 11 -5.96 -16.26 -1.77
C ASP A 11 -5.77 -14.87 -1.15
N PRO A 12 -4.58 -14.55 -0.59
CA PRO A 12 -4.33 -13.27 0.06
C PRO A 12 -4.62 -12.08 -0.86
N PHE A 13 -4.30 -12.18 -2.17
CA PHE A 13 -4.63 -11.10 -3.10
C PHE A 13 -6.14 -10.89 -3.23
N VAL A 14 -6.92 -11.98 -3.30
CA VAL A 14 -8.38 -11.89 -3.44
C VAL A 14 -8.99 -11.29 -2.17
N VAL A 15 -8.61 -11.81 -1.00
CA VAL A 15 -9.15 -11.37 0.29
C VAL A 15 -8.83 -9.88 0.52
N VAL A 16 -7.58 -9.49 0.32
CA VAL A 16 -7.13 -8.12 0.54
C VAL A 16 -7.77 -7.15 -0.47
N ASN A 17 -7.79 -7.48 -1.77
CA ASN A 17 -8.44 -6.62 -2.76
C ASN A 17 -9.94 -6.49 -2.51
N GLY A 18 -10.62 -7.58 -2.14
CA GLY A 18 -12.04 -7.56 -1.77
C GLY A 18 -12.28 -6.67 -0.56
N GLY A 19 -11.49 -6.83 0.51
CA GLY A 19 -11.59 -6.01 1.72
C GLY A 19 -11.35 -4.52 1.46
N VAL A 20 -10.29 -4.18 0.72
CA VAL A 20 -10.00 -2.78 0.35
C VAL A 20 -11.11 -2.20 -0.54
N SER A 21 -11.62 -2.98 -1.50
CA SER A 21 -12.71 -2.51 -2.38
C SER A 21 -13.98 -2.22 -1.59
N LEU A 22 -14.38 -3.11 -0.68
CA LEU A 22 -15.53 -2.88 0.19
C LEU A 22 -15.33 -1.66 1.09
N MET A 23 -14.12 -1.48 1.63
CA MET A 23 -13.78 -0.33 2.45
C MET A 23 -13.84 0.99 1.68
N VAL A 24 -13.26 1.05 0.46
CA VAL A 24 -13.32 2.25 -0.39
C VAL A 24 -14.76 2.56 -0.80
N VAL A 25 -15.56 1.53 -1.14
CA VAL A 25 -16.98 1.69 -1.45
C VAL A 25 -17.76 2.19 -0.23
N PHE A 26 -17.47 1.67 0.96
CA PHE A 26 -18.07 2.16 2.20
C PHE A 26 -17.75 3.66 2.41
N CYS A 27 -16.48 4.04 2.32
CA CYS A 27 -16.04 5.44 2.46
C CYS A 27 -16.63 6.34 1.37
N PHE A 28 -16.80 5.84 0.14
CA PHE A 28 -17.43 6.57 -0.97
C PHE A 28 -18.82 7.09 -0.59
N PHE A 29 -19.63 6.25 0.07
CA PHE A 29 -20.99 6.61 0.47
C PHE A 29 -21.05 7.31 1.84
N ALA A 30 -20.27 6.86 2.82
CA ALA A 30 -20.30 7.39 4.17
C ALA A 30 -19.59 8.76 4.31
N HIS A 31 -18.54 8.98 3.53
CA HIS A 31 -17.65 10.15 3.64
C HIS A 31 -17.29 10.74 2.26
N PRO A 32 -18.27 11.32 1.53
CA PRO A 32 -18.03 11.78 0.16
C PRO A 32 -17.14 13.03 0.07
N LEU A 33 -17.00 13.77 1.17
CA LEU A 33 -16.27 15.04 1.25
C LEU A 33 -15.02 14.89 2.14
N LYS A 34 -13.98 15.66 1.82
CA LYS A 34 -12.69 15.62 2.49
C LYS A 34 -12.42 16.81 3.40
N TYR A 35 -11.45 16.64 4.28
CA TYR A 35 -10.83 17.67 5.08
C TYR A 35 -9.59 18.21 4.38
N VAL A 36 -9.29 19.50 4.59
CA VAL A 36 -8.10 20.15 4.05
C VAL A 36 -7.20 20.65 5.17
N ARG A 37 -5.89 20.45 5.03
CA ARG A 37 -4.91 20.98 5.97
C ARG A 37 -4.84 22.49 5.88
N VAL A 38 -4.96 23.15 7.04
CA VAL A 38 -4.96 24.61 7.20
C VAL A 38 -3.91 25.07 8.20
N THR A 39 -3.58 26.35 8.18
CA THR A 39 -2.73 26.99 9.19
C THR A 39 -3.55 27.26 10.45
N GLY A 40 -2.95 27.06 11.62
CA GLY A 40 -3.58 27.29 12.91
C GLY A 40 -2.59 27.05 14.06
N ASP A 41 -3.10 27.04 15.28
CA ASP A 41 -2.28 27.03 16.50
C ASP A 41 -1.63 25.67 16.80
N CYS A 42 -2.10 24.60 16.15
CA CYS A 42 -1.61 23.24 16.36
C CYS A 42 -0.67 22.77 15.23
N SER A 43 0.05 21.68 15.46
CA SER A 43 0.92 21.05 14.47
C SER A 43 0.16 20.56 13.23
N SER A 44 -1.10 20.19 13.43
CA SER A 44 -2.00 19.59 12.45
C SER A 44 -3.41 20.15 12.64
N ASN A 45 -3.79 21.08 11.76
CA ASN A 45 -5.12 21.69 11.74
C ASN A 45 -5.84 21.33 10.44
N TRP A 46 -7.12 20.99 10.54
CA TRP A 46 -7.92 20.51 9.42
C TRP A 46 -9.27 21.22 9.36
N LEU A 47 -9.71 21.52 8.15
CA LEU A 47 -10.99 22.18 7.90
C LEU A 47 -11.87 21.28 7.03
N PHE A 48 -13.12 21.09 7.43
CA PHE A 48 -14.06 20.28 6.66
C PHE A 48 -14.61 21.05 5.46
N LEU A 49 -14.48 20.52 4.25
CA LEU A 49 -14.92 21.22 3.04
C LEU A 49 -16.45 21.32 2.92
N GLY A 50 -17.20 20.42 3.57
CA GLY A 50 -18.66 20.40 3.52
C GLY A 50 -19.36 21.41 4.42
N ALA A 51 -18.64 22.08 5.33
CA ALA A 51 -19.22 23.03 6.28
C ALA A 51 -18.40 24.34 6.31
N PRO A 52 -18.73 25.33 5.45
CA PRO A 52 -17.97 26.58 5.31
C PRO A 52 -17.80 27.42 6.58
N ASN A 53 -18.73 27.25 7.53
CA ASN A 53 -18.74 27.97 8.80
C ASN A 53 -18.15 27.14 9.96
N SER A 54 -17.66 25.92 9.69
CA SER A 54 -17.06 25.08 10.74
C SER A 54 -15.69 25.62 11.16
N PRO A 55 -15.36 25.61 12.47
CA PRO A 55 -14.03 25.94 12.93
C PRO A 55 -13.02 24.86 12.50
N PRO A 56 -11.74 25.21 12.28
CA PRO A 56 -10.69 24.23 12.09
C PRO A 56 -10.58 23.27 13.31
N VAL A 57 -10.41 21.98 13.03
CA VAL A 57 -10.13 20.95 14.02
C VAL A 57 -8.63 20.87 14.27
N CYS A 58 -8.22 20.95 15.53
CA CYS A 58 -6.83 20.79 15.97
C CYS A 58 -6.60 19.36 16.47
N CYS A 59 -5.69 18.62 15.83
CA CYS A 59 -5.41 17.23 16.21
C CYS A 59 -4.45 17.04 17.39
N ASP A 60 -3.83 18.12 17.89
CA ASP A 60 -3.01 18.04 19.12
C ASP A 60 -3.90 17.95 20.38
N ARG A 61 -5.20 18.27 20.25
CA ARG A 61 -6.15 18.39 21.37
C ARG A 61 -7.41 17.54 21.20
N SER A 62 -7.55 16.84 20.08
CA SER A 62 -8.76 16.07 19.75
C SER A 62 -8.41 14.76 19.06
N ASN A 63 -9.18 13.72 19.40
CA ASN A 63 -9.19 12.43 18.70
C ASN A 63 -10.45 12.28 17.82
N GLU A 64 -11.21 13.36 17.64
CA GLU A 64 -12.37 13.38 16.75
C GLU A 64 -11.95 13.58 15.31
N ALA A 65 -12.74 13.05 14.38
CA ALA A 65 -12.49 13.14 12.95
C ALA A 65 -12.21 14.60 12.52
N PRO A 66 -11.16 14.84 11.72
CA PRO A 66 -10.38 13.87 10.96
C PRO A 66 -9.17 13.31 11.72
N CYS A 67 -9.00 13.67 12.99
CA CYS A 67 -7.93 13.18 13.84
C CYS A 67 -8.24 11.73 14.27
N TYR A 68 -7.21 10.91 14.37
CA TYR A 68 -7.35 9.51 14.76
C TYR A 68 -6.13 9.02 15.56
N PRO A 69 -6.31 8.00 16.42
CA PRO A 69 -5.21 7.43 17.20
C PRO A 69 -4.08 6.96 16.28
N GLY A 70 -2.85 7.36 16.56
CA GLY A 70 -1.72 6.96 15.73
C GLY A 70 -1.55 7.75 14.43
N MET A 71 -2.25 8.89 14.25
CA MET A 71 -2.14 9.72 13.03
C MET A 71 -0.70 10.17 12.74
N HIS A 72 0.05 10.53 13.78
CA HIS A 72 1.44 10.95 13.63
C HIS A 72 2.34 9.79 13.17
N GLU A 73 2.18 8.63 13.79
CA GLU A 73 2.90 7.40 13.48
C GLU A 73 2.55 6.91 12.07
N MET A 74 1.27 6.96 11.68
CA MET A 74 0.84 6.63 10.33
C MET A 74 1.44 7.57 9.29
N HIS A 75 1.53 8.87 9.60
CA HIS A 75 2.21 9.83 8.75
C HIS A 75 3.71 9.51 8.64
N ILE A 76 4.38 9.10 9.72
CA ILE A 76 5.79 8.66 9.66
C ILE A 76 5.92 7.40 8.79
N ILE A 77 5.02 6.43 8.94
CA ILE A 77 5.05 5.17 8.18
C ILE A 77 4.79 5.42 6.69
N SER A 78 3.92 6.37 6.36
CA SER A 78 3.63 6.74 4.97
C SER A 78 4.63 7.73 4.36
N THR A 79 5.57 8.26 5.14
CA THR A 79 6.56 9.22 4.66
C THR A 79 8.00 8.68 4.75
N GLY A 80 8.87 9.19 3.88
CA GLY A 80 10.30 8.98 3.97
C GLY A 80 10.75 7.51 3.87
N GLN A 81 11.69 7.12 4.73
CA GLN A 81 12.39 5.84 4.68
C GLN A 81 11.51 4.65 5.13
N ALA A 82 10.56 4.88 6.04
CA ALA A 82 9.73 3.81 6.59
C ALA A 82 8.86 3.15 5.51
N ALA A 83 8.28 3.95 4.61
CA ALA A 83 7.48 3.48 3.48
C ALA A 83 8.26 2.58 2.49
N TRP A 84 9.59 2.67 2.49
CA TRP A 84 10.48 1.85 1.66
C TRP A 84 11.00 0.61 2.38
N VAL A 85 11.21 0.69 3.70
CA VAL A 85 11.86 -0.37 4.46
C VAL A 85 10.85 -1.36 5.04
N LEU A 86 9.77 -0.88 5.66
CA LEU A 86 8.81 -1.73 6.38
C LEU A 86 8.20 -2.86 5.52
N PRO A 87 7.82 -2.62 4.25
CA PRO A 87 7.28 -3.70 3.41
C PRO A 87 8.32 -4.78 3.07
N LEU A 88 9.62 -4.45 3.10
CA LEU A 88 10.72 -5.35 2.76
C LEU A 88 11.20 -6.19 3.95
N THR A 89 10.75 -5.89 5.16
CA THR A 89 11.23 -6.53 6.40
C THR A 89 11.16 -8.06 6.35
N ALA A 90 10.12 -8.66 5.77
CA ALA A 90 10.01 -10.11 5.66
C ALA A 90 11.13 -10.71 4.77
N VAL A 91 11.48 -10.05 3.67
CA VAL A 91 12.59 -10.48 2.80
C VAL A 91 13.94 -10.22 3.45
N PHE A 92 14.12 -9.08 4.11
CA PHE A 92 15.36 -8.80 4.84
C PHE A 92 15.60 -9.79 5.97
N PHE A 93 14.54 -10.21 6.68
CA PHE A 93 14.63 -11.27 7.65
C PHE A 93 15.01 -12.61 6.99
N ASN A 94 14.37 -12.98 5.88
CA ASN A 94 14.71 -14.18 5.11
C ASN A 94 16.15 -14.17 4.62
N PHE A 95 16.63 -13.01 4.15
CA PHE A 95 18.00 -12.80 3.73
C PHE A 95 18.96 -12.95 4.90
N GLY A 96 18.71 -12.25 6.02
CA GLY A 96 19.53 -12.31 7.23
C GLY A 96 19.68 -13.73 7.77
N VAL A 97 18.57 -14.48 7.89
CA VAL A 97 18.61 -15.90 8.31
C VAL A 97 19.43 -16.75 7.34
N SER A 98 19.36 -16.46 6.04
CA SER A 98 20.13 -17.22 5.04
C SER A 98 21.63 -16.97 5.15
N VAL A 99 22.07 -15.76 5.52
CA VAL A 99 23.50 -15.42 5.68
C VAL A 99 24.19 -16.22 6.78
N PHE A 100 23.45 -16.62 7.83
CA PHE A 100 24.00 -17.41 8.95
C PHE A 100 23.99 -18.92 8.71
N LEU A 101 23.54 -19.40 7.54
CA LEU A 101 23.57 -20.83 7.22
C LEU A 101 24.97 -21.26 6.74
N PRO A 102 25.46 -22.44 7.16
CA PRO A 102 26.80 -22.92 6.79
C PRO A 102 27.01 -23.10 5.28
N SER A 103 25.94 -23.40 4.55
CA SER A 103 25.94 -23.46 3.09
C SER A 103 24.58 -22.99 2.56
N VAL A 104 24.60 -22.09 1.58
CA VAL A 104 23.41 -21.56 0.94
C VAL A 104 23.45 -21.91 -0.55
N PRO A 105 22.49 -22.69 -1.07
CA PRO A 105 22.46 -23.01 -2.49
C PRO A 105 22.23 -21.75 -3.34
N TYR A 106 22.94 -21.64 -4.47
CA TYR A 106 22.85 -20.51 -5.40
C TYR A 106 21.41 -20.14 -5.79
N ARG A 107 20.54 -21.16 -5.93
CA ARG A 107 19.12 -20.95 -6.26
C ARG A 107 18.36 -20.19 -5.18
N GLN A 108 18.67 -20.40 -3.89
CA GLN A 108 18.06 -19.67 -2.78
C GLN A 108 18.48 -18.20 -2.82
N VAL A 109 19.76 -17.93 -3.06
CA VAL A 109 20.31 -16.58 -3.20
C VAL A 109 19.67 -15.86 -4.39
N SER A 110 19.63 -16.51 -5.56
CA SER A 110 18.99 -15.94 -6.76
C SER A 110 17.51 -15.63 -6.54
N ALA A 111 16.77 -16.52 -5.87
CA ALA A 111 15.35 -16.27 -5.56
C ALA A 111 15.16 -15.05 -4.62
N LEU A 112 16.04 -14.87 -3.63
CA LEU A 112 16.02 -13.68 -2.76
C LEU A 112 16.32 -12.40 -3.54
N PHE A 113 17.36 -12.38 -4.37
CA PHE A 113 17.68 -11.20 -5.19
C PHE A 113 16.61 -10.87 -6.23
N ASN A 114 15.98 -11.88 -6.84
CA ASN A 114 14.87 -11.67 -7.76
C ASN A 114 13.67 -11.02 -7.06
N ARG A 115 13.36 -11.45 -5.82
CA ARG A 115 12.32 -10.82 -4.99
C ARG A 115 12.65 -9.38 -4.64
N LEU A 116 13.87 -9.13 -4.14
CA LEU A 116 14.33 -7.77 -3.83
C LEU A 116 14.28 -6.87 -5.06
N GLY A 117 14.75 -7.36 -6.21
CA GLY A 117 14.70 -6.62 -7.47
C GLY A 117 13.28 -6.33 -7.92
N LEU A 118 12.36 -7.30 -7.80
CA LEU A 118 10.94 -7.11 -8.10
C LEU A 118 10.31 -6.04 -7.21
N TYR A 119 10.54 -6.10 -5.90
CA TYR A 119 9.96 -5.14 -4.95
C TYR A 119 10.54 -3.75 -5.11
N PHE A 120 11.85 -3.66 -5.32
CA PHE A 120 12.48 -2.39 -5.66
C PHE A 120 11.90 -1.80 -6.94
N ALA A 121 11.73 -2.61 -7.99
CA ALA A 121 11.11 -2.17 -9.24
C ALA A 121 9.66 -1.68 -9.04
N ILE A 122 8.86 -2.39 -8.23
CA ILE A 122 7.49 -1.98 -7.89
C ILE A 122 7.48 -0.64 -7.14
N MET A 123 8.35 -0.46 -6.14
CA MET A 123 8.43 0.78 -5.35
C MET A 123 8.92 1.97 -6.18
N VAL A 124 9.91 1.76 -7.06
CA VAL A 124 10.37 2.77 -8.01
C VAL A 124 9.28 3.11 -9.01
N PHE A 125 8.59 2.11 -9.56
CA PHE A 125 7.47 2.31 -10.47
C PHE A 125 6.36 3.15 -9.83
N ARG A 126 5.98 2.86 -8.57
CA ARG A 126 5.03 3.70 -7.82
C ARG A 126 5.51 5.14 -7.73
N THR A 127 6.78 5.34 -7.38
CA THR A 127 7.30 6.68 -7.12
C THR A 127 7.44 7.51 -8.40
N VAL A 128 7.96 6.92 -9.48
CA VAL A 128 8.23 7.63 -10.73
C VAL A 128 6.99 7.73 -11.59
N VAL A 129 6.28 6.62 -11.80
CA VAL A 129 5.15 6.56 -12.74
C VAL A 129 3.87 6.94 -12.02
N LEU A 130 3.51 6.21 -10.97
CA LEU A 130 2.19 6.40 -10.35
C LEU A 130 2.10 7.67 -9.52
N TYR A 131 3.21 8.21 -9.03
CA TYR A 131 3.22 9.45 -8.24
C TYR A 131 3.68 10.65 -9.08
N ILE A 132 4.95 10.68 -9.52
CA ILE A 132 5.48 11.87 -10.21
C ILE A 132 4.77 12.11 -11.55
N LEU A 133 4.70 11.12 -12.44
CA LEU A 133 4.10 11.32 -13.77
C LEU A 133 2.60 11.58 -13.68
N PHE A 134 1.85 10.81 -12.87
CA PHE A 134 0.40 11.02 -12.74
C PHE A 134 0.06 12.36 -12.11
N ASN A 135 0.82 12.83 -11.12
CA ASN A 135 0.64 14.17 -10.56
C ASN A 135 0.85 15.27 -11.62
N VAL A 136 1.79 15.10 -12.55
CA VAL A 136 1.96 16.04 -13.68
C VAL A 136 0.75 16.02 -14.61
N ILE A 137 0.26 14.83 -14.95
CA ILE A 137 -0.93 14.66 -15.81
C ILE A 137 -2.16 15.28 -15.15
N GLU A 138 -2.36 15.04 -13.86
CA GLU A 138 -3.49 15.55 -13.09
C GLU A 138 -3.49 17.06 -13.01
N HIS A 139 -2.34 17.67 -12.73
CA HIS A 139 -2.25 19.12 -12.70
C HIS A 139 -2.57 19.76 -14.05
N SER A 140 -2.29 19.04 -15.14
CA SER A 140 -2.64 19.49 -16.51
C SER A 140 -4.13 19.30 -16.83
N LEU A 141 -4.77 18.24 -16.34
CA LEU A 141 -6.18 17.91 -16.66
C LEU A 141 -7.17 18.59 -15.72
N PHE A 142 -6.81 18.73 -14.43
CA PHE A 142 -7.66 19.24 -13.36
C PHE A 142 -6.98 20.44 -12.68
N PRO A 143 -6.81 21.56 -13.40
CA PRO A 143 -6.12 22.72 -12.87
C PRO A 143 -6.86 23.29 -11.64
N ARG A 144 -6.09 23.92 -10.75
CA ARG A 144 -6.64 24.55 -9.54
C ARG A 144 -7.69 25.60 -9.89
N PRO A 145 -8.82 25.66 -9.16
CA PRO A 145 -9.77 26.75 -9.30
C PRO A 145 -9.13 28.08 -8.88
N LYS A 146 -9.51 29.17 -9.55
CA LYS A 146 -8.96 30.51 -9.32
C LYS A 146 -9.31 31.08 -7.94
N SER A 147 -10.44 30.68 -7.36
CA SER A 147 -10.94 31.16 -6.08
C SER A 147 -11.69 30.06 -5.32
N CYS A 148 -11.55 30.05 -3.99
CA CYS A 148 -12.28 29.15 -3.09
C CYS A 148 -12.38 29.79 -1.70
N TRP A 149 -13.46 29.47 -0.99
CA TRP A 149 -13.78 30.09 0.31
C TRP A 149 -12.74 29.76 1.40
N TYR A 150 -12.11 28.59 1.33
CA TYR A 150 -11.14 28.11 2.31
C TYR A 150 -9.69 28.58 2.04
N ALA A 151 -9.44 29.30 0.94
CA ALA A 151 -8.10 29.75 0.55
C ALA A 151 -7.40 30.50 1.68
N LYS A 152 -8.13 31.42 2.35
CA LYS A 152 -7.63 32.28 3.42
C LYS A 152 -7.06 31.54 4.64
N TYR A 153 -7.42 30.26 4.82
CA TYR A 153 -6.94 29.43 5.92
C TYR A 153 -5.69 28.62 5.54
N ARG A 154 -5.20 28.70 4.30
CA ARG A 154 -4.04 27.94 3.83
C ARG A 154 -2.82 28.84 3.73
N ARG A 155 -1.63 28.26 3.99
CA ARG A 155 -0.32 28.95 4.02
C ARG A 155 -0.02 29.85 2.81
N ASN A 156 -0.58 29.54 1.64
CA ASN A 156 -0.32 30.26 0.39
C ASN A 156 -1.55 30.96 -0.20
N ASN A 157 -2.68 31.00 0.51
CA ASN A 157 -3.97 31.47 -0.04
C ASN A 157 -4.36 30.77 -1.35
N LYS A 158 -3.99 29.49 -1.51
CA LYS A 158 -4.23 28.69 -2.72
C LYS A 158 -5.32 27.65 -2.49
N CYS A 159 -6.16 27.45 -3.50
CA CYS A 159 -7.11 26.35 -3.53
C CYS A 159 -6.42 25.00 -3.69
N LEU A 160 -7.14 23.92 -3.36
CA LEU A 160 -6.69 22.57 -3.69
C LEU A 160 -6.71 22.37 -5.21
N ASP A 161 -5.92 21.41 -5.68
CA ASP A 161 -6.04 20.89 -7.04
C ASP A 161 -7.47 20.34 -7.26
N GLY A 162 -7.95 20.42 -8.50
CA GLY A 162 -9.34 20.02 -8.82
C GLY A 162 -9.56 18.52 -8.60
N PHE A 163 -8.48 17.76 -8.69
CA PHE A 163 -8.40 16.34 -8.42
C PHE A 163 -6.98 16.02 -7.93
N ASP A 164 -6.89 15.18 -6.91
CA ASP A 164 -5.64 14.64 -6.36
C ASP A 164 -5.84 13.15 -6.16
N HIS A 165 -5.32 12.32 -7.07
CA HIS A 165 -5.43 10.86 -6.90
C HIS A 165 -4.87 10.49 -5.54
N ALA A 166 -5.56 9.60 -4.83
CA ALA A 166 -5.22 9.24 -3.46
C ALA A 166 -3.87 8.50 -3.38
N ASP A 167 -2.77 9.23 -3.45
CA ASP A 167 -1.40 8.71 -3.59
C ASP A 167 -1.02 7.84 -2.39
N HIS A 168 -1.56 8.16 -1.21
CA HIS A 168 -1.43 7.37 0.00
C HIS A 168 -2.19 6.04 -0.09
N ILE A 169 -3.38 5.99 -0.72
CA ILE A 169 -4.07 4.71 -1.00
C ILE A 169 -3.22 3.89 -1.96
N VAL A 170 -2.69 4.50 -3.03
CA VAL A 170 -1.77 3.83 -3.96
C VAL A 170 -0.54 3.32 -3.23
N LEU A 171 0.06 4.11 -2.33
CA LEU A 171 1.20 3.70 -1.51
C LEU A 171 0.89 2.47 -0.68
N TYR A 172 -0.18 2.50 0.12
CA TYR A 172 -0.53 1.38 0.99
C TYR A 172 -0.86 0.11 0.18
N MET A 173 -1.57 0.25 -0.94
CA MET A 173 -1.86 -0.90 -1.80
C MET A 173 -0.62 -1.46 -2.48
N VAL A 174 0.24 -0.61 -3.04
CA VAL A 174 1.38 -1.04 -3.86
C VAL A 174 2.57 -1.45 -3.00
N HIS A 175 2.97 -0.65 -2.02
CA HIS A 175 4.11 -0.96 -1.18
C HIS A 175 3.74 -2.00 -0.13
N PHE A 176 2.68 -1.79 0.64
CA PHE A 176 2.41 -2.64 1.80
C PHE A 176 1.64 -3.90 1.42
N LEU A 177 0.46 -3.75 0.80
CA LEU A 177 -0.43 -4.88 0.54
C LEU A 177 0.07 -5.80 -0.57
N ALA A 178 0.54 -5.26 -1.71
CA ALA A 178 1.00 -6.09 -2.83
C ALA A 178 2.20 -6.94 -2.44
N ILE A 179 3.20 -6.33 -1.80
CA ILE A 179 4.41 -7.02 -1.33
C ILE A 179 4.05 -8.05 -0.25
N ALA A 180 3.20 -7.68 0.72
CA ALA A 180 2.79 -8.62 1.76
C ALA A 180 2.02 -9.82 1.20
N CYS A 181 1.11 -9.61 0.24
CA CYS A 181 0.39 -10.70 -0.42
C CYS A 181 1.33 -11.61 -1.21
N PHE A 182 2.31 -11.05 -1.92
CA PHE A 182 3.27 -11.85 -2.69
C PHE A 182 4.21 -12.65 -1.78
N GLU A 183 4.76 -12.03 -0.73
CA GLU A 183 5.57 -12.75 0.27
C GLU A 183 4.77 -13.85 0.96
N TRP A 184 3.49 -13.61 1.27
CA TRP A 184 2.64 -14.64 1.86
C TRP A 184 2.56 -15.88 0.96
N LYS A 185 2.35 -15.67 -0.35
CA LYS A 185 2.32 -16.75 -1.36
C LYS A 185 3.65 -17.47 -1.50
N ILE A 186 4.77 -16.77 -1.32
CA ILE A 186 6.09 -17.37 -1.32
C ILE A 186 6.28 -18.24 -0.08
N LEU A 187 5.93 -17.74 1.11
CA LEU A 187 6.03 -18.48 2.37
C LEU A 187 5.15 -19.74 2.41
N ASP A 188 4.04 -19.77 1.68
CA ASP A 188 3.23 -20.98 1.52
C ASP A 188 3.92 -22.06 0.66
N LYS A 189 4.90 -21.68 -0.16
CA LYS A 189 5.62 -22.58 -1.09
C LYS A 189 7.02 -22.93 -0.60
N GLU A 190 7.65 -22.08 0.21
CA GLU A 190 8.97 -22.35 0.79
C GLU A 190 8.86 -23.35 1.95
N SER A 191 9.75 -24.35 1.96
CA SER A 191 9.90 -25.25 3.11
C SER A 191 10.72 -24.54 4.19
N ALA A 192 10.07 -24.17 5.30
CA ALA A 192 10.70 -23.46 6.40
C ALA A 192 10.19 -23.96 7.76
N HIS A 193 10.95 -23.71 8.82
CA HIS A 193 10.58 -24.06 10.19
C HIS A 193 9.24 -23.40 10.58
N PRO A 194 8.30 -24.11 11.25
CA PRO A 194 6.98 -23.58 11.59
C PRO A 194 7.03 -22.26 12.36
N LEU A 195 7.98 -22.11 13.29
CA LEU A 195 8.15 -20.88 14.07
C LEU A 195 8.50 -19.68 13.18
N LYS A 196 9.38 -19.86 12.18
CA LYS A 196 9.74 -18.82 11.21
C LYS A 196 8.51 -18.43 10.38
N LEU A 197 7.76 -19.42 9.90
CA LEU A 197 6.52 -19.17 9.16
C LEU A 197 5.49 -18.41 10.01
N PHE A 198 5.33 -18.77 11.27
CA PHE A 198 4.43 -18.09 12.20
C PHE A 198 4.80 -16.61 12.38
N PHE A 199 6.05 -16.29 12.69
CA PHE A 199 6.49 -14.91 12.88
C PHE A 199 6.39 -14.08 11.60
N LEU A 200 6.82 -14.63 10.46
CA LEU A 200 6.74 -13.91 9.18
C LEU A 200 5.29 -13.67 8.76
N ARG A 201 4.40 -14.66 8.89
CA ARG A 201 2.96 -14.46 8.61
C ARG A 201 2.33 -13.45 9.57
N GLY A 202 2.67 -13.50 10.85
CA GLY A 202 2.23 -12.52 11.83
C GLY A 202 2.64 -11.09 11.44
N TRP A 203 3.89 -10.93 11.00
CA TRP A 203 4.39 -9.64 10.51
C TRP A 203 3.67 -9.16 9.23
N LEU A 204 3.48 -10.04 8.24
CA LEU A 204 2.77 -9.71 7.01
C LEU A 204 1.30 -9.33 7.28
N LEU A 205 0.65 -10.02 8.22
CA LEU A 205 -0.70 -9.70 8.66
C LEU A 205 -0.74 -8.32 9.33
N LEU A 206 0.21 -8.02 10.22
CA LEU A 206 0.33 -6.70 10.85
C LEU A 206 0.49 -5.59 9.81
N LEU A 207 1.37 -5.77 8.82
CA LEU A 207 1.54 -4.82 7.72
C LEU A 207 0.24 -4.63 6.93
N ALA A 208 -0.49 -5.71 6.66
CA ALA A 208 -1.77 -5.63 5.97
C ALA A 208 -2.83 -4.86 6.77
N LEU A 209 -2.91 -5.11 8.08
CA LEU A 209 -3.82 -4.39 8.97
C LEU A 209 -3.47 -2.90 9.07
N LEU A 210 -2.18 -2.57 9.21
CA LEU A 210 -1.71 -1.18 9.22
C LEU A 210 -2.03 -0.46 7.90
N ALA A 211 -1.82 -1.14 6.77
CA ALA A 211 -2.15 -0.58 5.46
C ALA A 211 -3.67 -0.36 5.30
N CYS A 212 -4.51 -1.32 5.70
CA CYS A 212 -5.97 -1.14 5.70
C CYS A 212 -6.41 0.00 6.62
N TYR A 213 -5.80 0.13 7.80
CA TYR A 213 -6.04 1.23 8.72
C TYR A 213 -5.70 2.60 8.09
N GLY A 214 -4.54 2.68 7.43
CA GLY A 214 -4.11 3.89 6.71
C GLY A 214 -5.04 4.23 5.54
N ILE A 215 -5.43 3.23 4.73
CA ILE A 215 -6.37 3.42 3.62
C ILE A 215 -7.72 3.90 4.13
N TYR A 216 -8.25 3.31 5.21
CA TYR A 216 -9.53 3.74 5.80
C TYR A 216 -9.52 5.23 6.12
N HIS A 217 -8.55 5.69 6.92
CA HIS A 217 -8.48 7.09 7.34
C HIS A 217 -8.18 8.04 6.17
N THR A 218 -7.36 7.59 5.22
CA THR A 218 -7.11 8.34 3.97
C THR A 218 -8.39 8.52 3.17
N ALA A 219 -9.14 7.45 2.98
CA ALA A 219 -10.37 7.44 2.20
C ALA A 219 -11.51 8.18 2.90
N ALA A 220 -11.62 8.05 4.23
CA ALA A 220 -12.68 8.67 4.99
C ALA A 220 -12.49 10.18 5.14
N TYR A 221 -11.24 10.67 5.25
CA TYR A 221 -11.02 12.05 5.70
C TYR A 221 -10.19 12.92 4.75
N PHE A 222 -9.31 12.37 3.92
CA PHE A 222 -8.31 13.20 3.22
C PHE A 222 -8.49 13.27 1.71
N HIS A 223 -9.25 12.36 1.12
CA HIS A 223 -9.56 12.36 -0.31
C HIS A 223 -11.07 12.23 -0.55
N SER A 224 -11.52 12.76 -1.67
CA SER A 224 -12.91 12.65 -2.11
C SER A 224 -13.22 11.24 -2.59
N ALA A 225 -14.51 10.94 -2.68
CA ALA A 225 -15.03 9.64 -3.09
C ALA A 225 -14.38 9.12 -4.40
N TRP A 226 -14.29 9.97 -5.42
CA TRP A 226 -13.73 9.61 -6.72
C TRP A 226 -12.20 9.49 -6.71
N GLU A 227 -11.50 10.35 -5.96
CA GLU A 227 -10.05 10.25 -5.78
C GLU A 227 -9.66 8.90 -5.16
N ASN A 228 -10.47 8.40 -4.22
CA ASN A 228 -10.27 7.10 -3.60
C ASN A 228 -10.48 5.94 -4.57
N VAL A 229 -11.56 5.97 -5.34
CA VAL A 229 -11.87 4.92 -6.33
C VAL A 229 -10.79 4.86 -7.41
N ILE A 230 -10.39 6.02 -7.94
CA ILE A 230 -9.36 6.08 -8.98
C ILE A 230 -8.01 5.62 -8.43
N GLY A 231 -7.60 6.08 -7.25
CA GLY A 231 -6.37 5.63 -6.60
C GLY A 231 -6.34 4.10 -6.41
N MET A 232 -7.45 3.52 -5.94
CA MET A 232 -7.59 2.07 -5.80
C MET A 232 -7.49 1.35 -7.16
N LEU A 233 -8.22 1.81 -8.18
CA LEU A 233 -8.20 1.18 -9.52
C LEU A 233 -6.82 1.23 -10.16
N VAL A 234 -6.10 2.36 -10.03
CA VAL A 234 -4.71 2.49 -10.50
C VAL A 234 -3.82 1.45 -9.82
N ALA A 235 -3.86 1.35 -8.49
CA ALA A 235 -3.07 0.34 -7.78
C ALA A 235 -3.44 -1.10 -8.17
N GLN A 236 -4.72 -1.37 -8.40
CA GLN A 236 -5.20 -2.69 -8.80
C GLN A 236 -4.71 -3.08 -10.20
N ILE A 237 -4.92 -2.22 -11.19
CA ILE A 237 -4.64 -2.49 -12.60
C ILE A 237 -3.13 -2.59 -12.84
N PHE A 238 -2.36 -1.66 -12.29
CA PHE A 238 -0.93 -1.55 -12.62
C PHE A 238 -0.02 -2.42 -11.74
N VAL A 239 -0.47 -2.84 -10.55
CA VAL A 239 0.38 -3.60 -9.63
C VAL A 239 -0.30 -4.86 -9.09
N MET A 240 -1.44 -4.74 -8.41
CA MET A 240 -2.02 -5.90 -7.70
C MET A 240 -2.37 -7.04 -8.66
N TYR A 241 -3.01 -6.73 -9.80
CA TYR A 241 -3.40 -7.74 -10.77
C TYR A 241 -2.21 -8.38 -11.52
N PRO A 242 -1.24 -7.61 -12.04
CA PRO A 242 -0.02 -8.19 -12.62
C PRO A 242 0.75 -9.06 -11.63
N LEU A 243 0.87 -8.62 -10.37
CA LEU A 243 1.59 -9.36 -9.34
C LEU A 243 0.84 -10.63 -8.91
N TYR A 244 -0.50 -10.57 -8.81
CA TYR A 244 -1.34 -11.75 -8.62
C TYR A 244 -1.16 -12.74 -9.76
N SER A 245 -1.19 -12.27 -11.01
CA SER A 245 -0.97 -13.09 -12.20
C SER A 245 0.42 -13.77 -12.19
N LEU A 246 1.46 -13.08 -11.74
CA LEU A 246 2.79 -13.66 -11.50
C LEU A 246 2.74 -14.74 -10.40
N ALA A 247 2.05 -14.47 -9.28
CA ALA A 247 1.94 -15.41 -8.15
C ALA A 247 1.18 -16.70 -8.49
N GLN A 248 0.33 -16.67 -9.52
CA GLN A 248 -0.37 -17.84 -10.06
C GLN A 248 0.38 -18.55 -11.20
N ASP A 249 1.58 -18.09 -11.57
CA ASP A 249 2.32 -18.55 -12.75
C ASP A 249 1.58 -18.34 -14.09
N ASN A 250 0.55 -17.48 -14.14
CA ASN A 250 -0.21 -17.21 -15.36
C ASN A 250 0.65 -16.50 -16.43
N LEU A 251 1.57 -15.64 -16.00
CA LEU A 251 2.47 -14.89 -16.88
C LEU A 251 3.56 -15.76 -17.54
N ARG A 252 3.74 -17.01 -17.09
CA ARG A 252 4.71 -17.94 -17.68
C ARG A 252 4.38 -18.23 -19.15
N GLN A 253 3.11 -18.16 -19.53
CA GLN A 253 2.66 -18.35 -20.90
C GLN A 253 3.12 -17.20 -21.82
N LEU A 254 3.30 -15.99 -21.27
CA LEU A 254 3.75 -14.82 -22.02
C LEU A 254 5.28 -14.83 -22.19
N HIS A 255 6.01 -15.12 -21.11
CA HIS A 255 7.47 -15.25 -21.19
C HIS A 255 8.02 -16.16 -20.09
N PRO A 256 8.88 -17.16 -20.41
CA PRO A 256 9.37 -18.12 -19.43
C PRO A 256 10.24 -17.49 -18.32
N ALA A 257 10.80 -16.30 -18.55
CA ALA A 257 11.52 -15.55 -17.51
C ALA A 257 10.59 -15.00 -16.40
N ILE A 258 9.31 -14.79 -16.70
CA ILE A 258 8.30 -14.23 -15.79
C ILE A 258 7.52 -15.39 -15.17
N SER A 259 8.24 -16.23 -14.42
CA SER A 259 7.65 -17.36 -13.69
C SER A 259 8.01 -17.29 -12.22
N LEU A 260 7.05 -17.65 -11.38
CA LEU A 260 7.18 -17.69 -9.93
C LEU A 260 8.33 -18.60 -9.47
N ARG A 261 8.70 -19.61 -10.26
CA ARG A 261 9.81 -20.52 -9.95
C ARG A 261 11.15 -19.80 -9.75
N HIS A 262 11.30 -18.59 -10.28
CA HIS A 262 12.50 -17.76 -10.11
C HIS A 262 12.51 -16.97 -8.80
N PHE A 263 11.37 -16.92 -8.09
CA PHE A 263 11.18 -16.16 -6.86
C PHE A 263 11.02 -17.06 -5.62
N VAL A 264 10.84 -18.36 -5.82
CA VAL A 264 10.64 -19.34 -4.75
C VAL A 264 11.79 -20.33 -4.70
N TYR A 265 12.30 -20.59 -3.49
CA TYR A 265 13.21 -21.69 -3.23
C TYR A 265 12.50 -22.80 -2.43
N VAL A 266 12.22 -23.92 -3.09
CA VAL A 266 11.75 -25.14 -2.42
C VAL A 266 12.99 -25.96 -2.05
N GLY A 267 13.42 -25.86 -0.79
CA GLY A 267 14.49 -26.71 -0.27
C GLY A 267 14.09 -28.19 -0.32
N LYS A 268 15.07 -29.10 -0.44
CA LYS A 268 14.82 -30.49 -0.06
C LYS A 268 14.50 -30.48 1.44
N ALA A 269 13.38 -31.07 1.85
CA ALA A 269 13.06 -31.22 3.26
C ALA A 269 14.27 -31.86 3.97
N ALA A 270 14.79 -31.19 4.99
CA ALA A 270 15.71 -31.84 5.91
C ALA A 270 14.89 -32.90 6.63
N HIS A 271 15.16 -34.17 6.30
CA HIS A 271 14.66 -35.32 7.03
C HIS A 271 15.33 -35.39 8.41
#